data_AF-A0A0F9SH96-F1
#
_entry.id   AF-A0A0F9SH96-F1
#
_cell.length_a   1.000
_cell.length_b   1.000
_cell.length_c   1.000
_cell.angle_alpha   90.00
_cell.angle_beta   90.00
_cell.angle_gamma   90.00
#
_symmetry.space_group_name_H-M   'P 1'
#
loop_
_entity.id
_entity.type
_entity.pdbx_description
1 polymer ?
#
loop_
_entity_poly.entity_id
_entity_poly.type
_entity_poly.pdbx_seq_one_letter_code
_entity_poly.pdbx_strand_id
1 'polypeptide(L)'
;MGVKSPAIDALIDTMVSAKSNDAFIAATHALDRVLTAGRYVIPFWQFTEDRIAHISALKYPEHVPLYGDGPNFMPEVWWLDPQN
;
A
#
# COMPACT_ATOMS: atom_id res chain seq x y z
N MET A 1 13.87 -4.83 -15.57
CA MET A 1 15.02 -4.05 -15.05
C MET A 1 15.96 -4.99 -14.31
N GLY A 2 17.06 -5.41 -14.92
CA GLY A 2 18.04 -6.31 -14.30
C GLY A 2 18.99 -5.59 -13.34
N VAL A 3 18.42 -4.83 -12.39
CA VAL A 3 19.19 -3.97 -11.47
C VAL A 3 20.09 -4.83 -10.59
N LYS A 4 21.36 -4.43 -10.48
CA LYS A 4 22.35 -5.03 -9.58
C LYS A 4 23.08 -3.89 -8.88
N SER A 5 22.76 -3.65 -7.61
CA SER A 5 23.33 -2.55 -6.84
C SER A 5 23.50 -2.96 -5.38
N PRO A 6 24.74 -3.05 -4.88
CA PRO A 6 24.99 -3.39 -3.47
C PRO A 6 24.28 -2.45 -2.49
N ALA A 7 24.08 -1.18 -2.88
CA ALA A 7 23.36 -0.21 -2.05
C ALA A 7 21.87 -0.53 -1.95
N ILE A 8 21.25 -0.99 -3.04
CA ILE A 8 19.83 -1.41 -3.04
C ILE A 8 19.67 -2.67 -2.20
N ASP A 9 20.55 -3.66 -2.42
CA ASP A 9 20.52 -4.92 -1.69
C ASP A 9 20.66 -4.68 -0.17
N ALA A 10 21.63 -3.85 0.25
CA ALA A 10 21.83 -3.51 1.66
C ALA A 10 20.63 -2.75 2.28
N LEU A 11 19.96 -1.88 1.51
CA LEU A 11 18.76 -1.17 1.99
C LEU A 11 17.57 -2.12 2.14
N ILE A 12 17.43 -3.11 1.26
CA ILE A 12 16.42 -4.16 1.40
C ILE A 12 16.67 -4.97 2.68
N ASP A 13 17.91 -5.40 2.91
CA ASP A 13 18.28 -6.13 4.13
C ASP A 13 17.99 -5.32 5.40
N THR A 14 18.29 -4.02 5.37
CA THR A 14 17.99 -3.09 6.47
C THR A 14 16.49 -2.97 6.71
N MET A 15 15.70 -2.81 5.65
CA MET A 15 14.24 -2.69 5.72
C MET A 15 13.60 -3.95 6.30
N VAL A 16 13.95 -5.14 5.79
CA VAL A 16 13.37 -6.43 6.23
C VAL A 16 13.81 -6.79 7.66
N SER A 17 15.00 -6.34 8.07
CA SER A 17 15.53 -6.61 9.41
C SER A 17 15.07 -5.62 10.49
N ALA A 18 14.40 -4.52 10.12
CA ALA A 18 14.00 -3.46 11.04
C ALA A 18 13.10 -3.99 12.18
N LYS A 19 13.34 -3.51 13.41
CA LYS A 19 12.62 -3.92 14.62
C LYS A 19 11.75 -2.82 15.23
N SER A 20 11.75 -1.64 14.62
CA SER A 20 10.86 -0.53 14.98
C SER A 20 10.23 0.06 13.73
N ASN A 21 9.06 0.66 13.92
CA ASN A 21 8.33 1.32 12.84
C ASN A 21 9.15 2.47 12.23
N ASP A 22 9.77 3.30 13.07
CA ASP A 22 10.61 4.42 12.61
C ASP A 22 11.79 3.97 11.75
N ALA A 23 12.47 2.88 12.15
CA ALA A 23 13.58 2.33 11.39
C ALA A 23 13.12 1.75 10.05
N PHE A 24 11.97 1.06 10.04
CA PHE A 24 11.36 0.52 8.83
C PHE A 24 10.96 1.62 7.84
N ILE A 25 10.32 2.69 8.33
CA ILE A 25 9.94 3.85 7.51
C ILE A 25 11.18 4.53 6.93
N ALA A 26 12.21 4.76 7.77
CA ALA A 26 13.44 5.39 7.31
C ALA A 26 14.13 4.56 6.21
N ALA A 27 14.22 3.24 6.36
CA ALA A 27 14.80 2.33 5.38
C ALA A 27 13.98 2.30 4.07
N THR A 28 12.65 2.23 4.18
CA THR A 28 11.73 2.28 3.03
C THR A 28 11.91 3.57 2.23
N HIS A 29 11.93 4.73 2.90
CA HIS A 29 12.16 6.02 2.24
C HIS A 29 13.55 6.12 1.61
N ALA A 30 14.58 5.54 2.23
CA ALA A 30 15.92 5.49 1.64
C ALA A 30 15.95 4.64 0.38
N LEU A 31 15.30 3.46 0.40
CA LEU A 31 15.18 2.57 -0.76
C LEU A 31 14.45 3.24 -1.92
N ASP A 32 13.31 3.88 -1.66
CA ASP A 32 12.53 4.61 -2.67
C ASP A 32 13.36 5.71 -3.36
N ARG A 33 14.12 6.51 -2.60
CA ARG A 33 15.01 7.55 -3.15
C ARG A 33 16.08 6.96 -4.06
N VAL A 34 16.70 5.85 -3.67
CA VAL A 34 17.76 5.20 -4.48
C VAL A 34 17.17 4.60 -5.76
N LEU A 35 16.00 3.96 -5.68
CA LEU A 35 15.32 3.42 -6.85
C LEU A 35 14.90 4.52 -7.83
N THR A 36 14.33 5.61 -7.32
CA THR A 36 13.92 6.77 -8.12
C THR A 36 15.11 7.45 -8.78
N ALA A 37 16.20 7.67 -8.03
CA ALA A 37 17.43 8.28 -8.58
C ALA A 37 18.08 7.42 -9.68
N GLY A 38 17.96 6.09 -9.58
CA GLY A 38 18.48 5.14 -10.56
C GLY A 38 17.73 5.12 -11.90
N ARG A 39 16.57 5.79 -12.01
CA ARG A 39 15.77 5.91 -13.26
C ARG A 39 15.47 4.56 -13.92
N TYR A 40 15.20 3.58 -13.07
CA TYR A 40 14.95 2.21 -13.50
C TYR A 40 13.60 2.05 -14.20
N VAL A 41 12.64 2.89 -13.88
CA VAL A 41 11.30 2.90 -14.48
C VAL A 41 10.89 4.34 -14.75
N ILE A 42 9.93 4.52 -15.65
CA ILE A 42 9.23 5.80 -15.82
C ILE A 42 7.88 5.64 -15.09
N PRO A 43 7.69 6.27 -13.92
CA PRO A 43 6.39 6.25 -13.25
C PRO A 43 5.35 6.91 -14.15
N PHE A 44 4.14 6.34 -14.19
CA PHE A 44 3.08 6.83 -15.07
C PHE A 44 1.94 7.50 -14.29
N TRP A 45 0.95 6.74 -13.84
CA TRP A 45 -0.15 7.25 -13.00
C TRP A 45 -0.72 6.15 -12.10
N GLN A 46 -1.50 6.58 -11.10
CA GLN A 46 -2.32 5.73 -10.24
C GLN A 46 -3.65 6.44 -9.94
N PHE A 47 -4.70 5.69 -9.61
CA PHE A 47 -5.91 6.28 -9.05
C PHE A 47 -5.67 6.69 -7.59
N THR A 48 -6.28 7.78 -7.16
CA THR A 48 -6.23 8.26 -5.77
C THR A 48 -7.47 7.89 -4.96
N GLU A 49 -8.48 7.33 -5.63
CA GLU A 49 -9.78 6.99 -5.06
C GLU A 49 -10.29 5.69 -5.69
N ASP A 50 -10.80 4.81 -4.85
CA ASP A 50 -11.47 3.60 -5.28
C ASP A 50 -12.96 3.89 -5.49
N ARG A 51 -13.49 3.42 -6.62
CA ARG A 51 -14.88 3.68 -7.01
C ARG A 51 -15.64 2.36 -7.08
N ILE A 52 -16.46 2.12 -6.06
CA ILE A 52 -17.21 0.86 -5.89
C ILE A 52 -18.70 1.15 -5.99
N ALA A 53 -19.38 0.50 -6.92
CA ALA A 53 -20.83 0.45 -6.98
C ALA A 53 -21.33 -0.83 -6.27
N HIS A 54 -22.30 -0.69 -5.37
CA HIS A 54 -22.89 -1.80 -4.62
C HIS A 54 -24.41 -1.63 -4.47
N ILE A 55 -25.11 -2.71 -4.12
CA ILE A 55 -26.55 -2.66 -3.85
C ILE A 55 -26.84 -1.80 -2.61
N SER A 56 -27.97 -1.08 -2.61
CA SER A 56 -28.32 -0.11 -1.56
C SER A 56 -28.45 -0.72 -0.15
N ALA A 57 -28.77 -2.01 -0.07
CA ALA A 57 -28.87 -2.77 1.18
C ALA A 57 -27.49 -3.11 1.79
N LEU A 58 -26.42 -3.10 1.00
CA LEU A 58 -25.07 -3.28 1.54
C LEU A 58 -24.59 -1.98 2.18
N LYS A 59 -24.08 -2.09 3.41
CA LYS A 59 -23.50 -1.01 4.20
C LYS A 59 -22.07 -1.36 4.62
N TYR A 60 -21.30 -0.34 4.97
CA TYR A 60 -19.91 -0.40 5.42
C TYR A 60 -19.69 0.69 6.49
N PRO A 61 -18.63 0.62 7.32
CA PRO A 61 -18.42 1.58 8.39
C PRO A 61 -18.05 2.97 7.84
N GLU A 62 -18.47 4.03 8.53
CA GLU A 62 -18.10 5.41 8.18
C GLU A 62 -16.57 5.62 8.25
N HIS A 63 -15.91 4.95 9.20
CA HIS A 63 -14.46 4.90 9.27
C HIS A 63 -13.93 3.71 8.47
N VAL A 64 -13.39 4.00 7.29
CA VAL A 64 -12.82 3.00 6.37
C VAL A 64 -11.44 2.53 6.88
N PRO A 65 -11.10 1.24 6.76
CA PRO A 65 -9.76 0.73 7.09
C PRO A 65 -8.63 1.46 6.35
N LEU A 66 -7.43 1.45 6.94
CA LEU A 66 -6.25 2.14 6.39
C LEU A 66 -5.92 1.75 4.94
N TYR A 67 -6.18 0.49 4.56
CA TYR A 67 -5.87 -0.03 3.22
C TYR A 67 -6.99 0.17 2.20
N GLY A 68 -7.99 1.00 2.48
CA GLY A 68 -9.04 1.35 1.52
C GLY A 68 -9.81 0.13 1.04
N ASP A 69 -9.99 -0.01 -0.27
CA ASP A 69 -10.65 -1.16 -0.91
C ASP A 69 -9.82 -2.46 -0.94
N GLY A 70 -8.65 -2.45 -0.31
CA GLY A 70 -7.71 -3.55 -0.27
C GLY A 70 -8.21 -4.77 0.51
N PRO A 71 -7.30 -5.72 0.83
CA PRO A 71 -7.65 -6.93 1.57
C PRO A 71 -8.42 -6.58 2.84
N ASN A 72 -9.48 -7.35 3.11
CA ASN A 72 -10.33 -7.25 4.28
C ASN A 72 -11.34 -6.08 4.27
N PHE A 73 -11.35 -5.21 3.25
CA PHE A 73 -12.47 -4.28 3.10
C PHE A 73 -13.74 -5.03 2.70
N MET A 74 -13.69 -5.79 1.61
CA MET A 74 -14.77 -6.70 1.22
C MET A 74 -14.30 -8.15 1.39
N PRO A 75 -15.04 -9.04 2.07
CA PRO A 75 -16.36 -8.86 2.68
C PRO A 75 -16.33 -8.49 4.18
N GLU A 76 -15.16 -8.39 4.82
CA GLU A 76 -15.08 -8.47 6.29
C GLU A 76 -15.75 -7.32 7.05
N VAL A 77 -15.76 -6.10 6.48
CA VAL A 77 -16.39 -4.94 7.13
C VAL A 77 -17.74 -4.55 6.54
N TRP A 78 -18.25 -5.33 5.60
CA TRP A 78 -19.52 -5.04 4.91
C TRP A 78 -20.64 -5.92 5.45
N TRP A 79 -21.85 -5.38 5.52
CA TRP A 79 -23.03 -6.14 5.94
C TRP A 79 -24.26 -5.77 5.14
N LEU A 80 -25.22 -6.69 5.07
CA LEU A 80 -26.57 -6.41 4.58
C LEU A 80 -27.36 -5.76 5.71
N ASP A 81 -27.92 -4.59 5.44
CA ASP A 81 -28.92 -3.95 6.27
C ASP A 81 -30.32 -4.48 5.86
N PRO A 82 -30.98 -5.29 6.71
CA PRO A 82 -32.27 -5.90 6.39
C PRO A 82 -33.45 -4.92 6.44
N GLN A 83 -33.24 -3.65 6.79
CA GLN A 83 -34.31 -2.63 6.85
C GLN A 83 -34.55 -1.88 5.53
N ASN A 84 -33.98 -2.36 4.42
CA ASN A 84 -34.13 -1.78 3.07
C ASN A 84 -34.87 -2.75 2.13
#